data_AF-A0A7C9ASW5-F1
#
_entry.id   AF-A0A7C9ASW5-F1
#
_cell.length_a   1.000
_cell.length_b   1.000
_cell.length_c   1.000
_cell.angle_alpha   90.00
_cell.angle_beta   90.00
_cell.angle_gamma   90.00
#
_symmetry.space_group_name_H-M   'P 1'
#
loop_
_entity.id
_entity.type
_entity.pdbx_description
1 polymer ?
#
loop_
_entity_poly.entity_id
_entity_poly.type
_entity_poly.pdbx_seq_one_letter_code
_entity_poly.pdbx_strand_id
1 'polypeptide(L)'
;ALCENNRSKFSRYWDELVGTAEGSGVPVLDIILINFRKEILPFIPKTEAFKVPDDTPDDCSDVLVVADDMAIAAHNEDANVALVGHTYLIQANLGNGRSFTAYAYAGELPSCAFGFNS
;
A
#
# COMPACT_ATOMS: atom_id res chain seq x y z
N ALA A 1 -14.06 -3.10 -16.16
CA ALA A 1 -14.40 -1.92 -15.35
C ALA A 1 -13.23 -1.48 -14.45
N LEU A 2 -12.88 -2.20 -13.37
CA LEU A 2 -11.85 -1.74 -12.40
C LEU A 2 -10.50 -1.39 -13.06
N CYS A 3 -9.91 -2.32 -13.82
CA CYS A 3 -8.62 -2.09 -14.48
C CYS A 3 -8.67 -0.97 -15.52
N GLU A 4 -9.71 -0.95 -16.35
CA GLU A 4 -9.89 0.05 -17.41
C GLU A 4 -10.10 1.47 -16.86
N ASN A 5 -10.91 1.58 -15.80
CA ASN A 5 -11.16 2.85 -15.12
C ASN A 5 -9.87 3.37 -14.47
N ASN A 6 -9.12 2.52 -13.76
CA ASN A 6 -7.87 2.94 -13.13
C ASN A 6 -6.79 3.29 -14.16
N ARG A 7 -6.66 2.51 -15.25
CA ARG A 7 -5.73 2.83 -16.33
C ARG A 7 -6.01 4.18 -16.98
N SER A 8 -7.30 4.50 -17.20
CA SER A 8 -7.69 5.76 -17.86
C SER A 8 -7.65 6.98 -16.93
N LYS A 9 -7.98 6.81 -15.64
CA LYS A 9 -8.05 7.91 -14.67
C LYS A 9 -6.74 8.16 -13.93
N PHE A 10 -5.94 7.12 -13.71
CA PHE A 10 -4.74 7.12 -12.90
C PHE A 10 -3.56 6.47 -13.64
N SER A 11 -3.34 6.88 -14.89
CA SER A 11 -2.36 6.26 -15.78
C SER A 11 -0.95 6.14 -15.18
N ARG A 12 -0.49 7.16 -14.42
CA ARG A 12 0.83 7.12 -13.79
C ARG A 12 0.96 6.03 -12.71
N TYR A 13 -0.07 5.86 -11.89
CA TYR A 13 -0.08 4.77 -10.90
C TYR A 13 -0.27 3.42 -11.58
N TRP A 14 -1.03 3.37 -12.67
CA TRP A 14 -1.15 2.18 -13.49
C TRP A 14 0.20 1.74 -14.07
N ASP A 15 0.98 2.68 -14.61
CA ASP A 15 2.31 2.41 -15.14
C ASP A 15 3.27 1.93 -14.04
N GLU A 16 3.13 2.45 -12.82
CA GLU A 16 3.92 1.99 -11.66
C GLU A 16 3.56 0.55 -11.24
N LEU A 17 2.29 0.17 -11.28
CA LEU A 17 1.86 -1.22 -11.06
C LEU A 17 2.42 -2.16 -12.13
N VAL A 18 2.39 -1.74 -13.40
CA VAL A 18 2.96 -2.51 -14.52
C VAL A 18 4.48 -2.63 -14.36
N GLY A 19 5.17 -1.53 -14.04
CA GLY A 19 6.62 -1.54 -13.80
C GLY A 19 7.01 -2.41 -12.61
N THR A 20 6.19 -2.44 -11.55
CA THR A 20 6.39 -3.31 -10.39
C THR A 20 6.27 -4.78 -10.79
N ALA A 21 5.26 -5.12 -11.61
CA ALA A 21 5.11 -6.47 -12.16
C ALA A 21 6.30 -6.87 -13.05
N GLU A 22 6.74 -5.98 -13.95
CA GLU A 22 7.90 -6.21 -14.82
C GLU A 22 9.20 -6.40 -14.00
N GLY A 23 9.44 -5.55 -13.00
CA GLY A 23 10.63 -5.61 -12.16
C GLY A 23 10.67 -6.82 -11.23
N SER A 24 9.51 -7.31 -10.79
CA SER A 24 9.40 -8.48 -9.92
C SER A 24 9.25 -9.81 -10.68
N GLY A 25 8.91 -9.77 -11.96
CA GLY A 25 8.55 -10.96 -12.75
C GLY A 25 7.21 -11.59 -12.36
N VAL A 26 6.41 -10.91 -11.54
CA VAL A 26 5.09 -11.36 -11.08
C VAL A 26 4.02 -10.96 -12.11
N PRO A 27 2.96 -11.76 -12.34
CA PRO A 27 1.86 -11.36 -13.20
C PRO A 27 1.23 -10.02 -12.78
N VAL A 28 0.98 -9.13 -13.75
CA VAL A 28 0.35 -7.81 -13.52
C VAL A 28 -0.98 -7.94 -12.76
N LEU A 29 -1.73 -9.01 -13.01
CA LEU A 29 -2.99 -9.26 -12.31
C LEU A 29 -2.79 -9.44 -10.81
N ASP A 30 -1.74 -10.11 -10.37
CA ASP A 30 -1.48 -10.35 -8.94
C ASP A 30 -1.09 -9.05 -8.23
N ILE A 31 -0.28 -8.21 -8.89
CA ILE A 31 0.05 -6.86 -8.42
C ILE A 31 -1.21 -5.98 -8.32
N ILE A 32 -2.13 -6.07 -9.28
CA ILE A 32 -3.42 -5.38 -9.20
C ILE A 32 -4.21 -5.91 -8.00
N LEU A 33 -4.36 -7.24 -7.86
CA LEU A 33 -5.18 -7.83 -6.81
C LEU A 33 -4.71 -7.45 -5.40
N ILE A 34 -3.40 -7.38 -5.15
CA ILE A 34 -2.88 -6.97 -3.83
C ILE A 34 -3.15 -5.49 -3.55
N ASN A 35 -2.97 -4.61 -4.55
CA ASN A 35 -3.21 -3.17 -4.41
C ASN A 35 -4.71 -2.80 -4.28
N PHE A 36 -5.60 -3.66 -4.75
CA PHE A 36 -7.06 -3.48 -4.62
C PHE A 36 -7.68 -4.42 -3.58
N ARG A 37 -6.86 -5.05 -2.72
CA ARG A 37 -7.33 -6.05 -1.75
C ARG A 37 -8.43 -5.48 -0.86
N LYS A 38 -8.22 -4.27 -0.32
CA LYS A 38 -9.17 -3.60 0.59
C LYS A 38 -10.49 -3.23 -0.10
N GLU A 39 -10.46 -2.95 -1.41
CA GLU A 39 -11.63 -2.63 -2.22
C GLU A 39 -12.38 -3.88 -2.68
N ILE A 40 -11.70 -5.02 -2.83
CA ILE A 40 -12.28 -6.28 -3.34
C ILE A 40 -12.82 -7.15 -2.20
N LEU A 41 -12.07 -7.34 -1.13
CA LEU A 41 -12.40 -8.27 -0.04
C LEU A 41 -13.81 -8.06 0.56
N PRO A 42 -14.31 -6.82 0.77
CA PRO A 42 -15.66 -6.61 1.31
C PRO A 42 -16.79 -7.19 0.45
N PHE A 43 -16.54 -7.42 -0.84
CA PHE A 43 -17.54 -7.93 -1.79
C PHE A 43 -17.41 -9.44 -2.05
N ILE A 44 -16.41 -10.11 -1.49
CA ILE A 44 -16.25 -11.56 -1.63
C ILE A 44 -17.20 -12.27 -0.64
N PRO A 45 -18.08 -13.17 -1.10
CA PRO A 45 -18.97 -13.90 -0.22
C PRO A 45 -18.19 -14.73 0.80
N LYS A 46 -18.45 -14.48 2.09
CA LYS A 46 -17.90 -15.26 3.20
C LYS A 46 -18.54 -16.65 3.21
N THR A 47 -18.05 -17.55 2.37
CA THR A 47 -18.44 -18.97 2.34
C THR A 47 -17.56 -19.77 3.29
N GLU A 48 -18.04 -20.90 3.80
CA GLU A 48 -17.30 -21.72 4.78
C GLU A 48 -15.93 -22.23 4.26
N ALA A 49 -15.73 -22.27 2.93
CA ALA A 49 -14.47 -22.64 2.28
C ALA A 49 -13.41 -21.52 2.31
N PHE A 50 -13.84 -20.28 2.52
CA PHE A 50 -12.97 -19.10 2.65
C PHE A 50 -13.24 -18.46 4.01
N LYS A 51 -12.91 -19.20 5.08
CA LYS A 51 -12.43 -18.56 6.31
C LYS A 51 -11.08 -17.96 5.97
N VAL A 52 -11.07 -16.87 5.21
CA VAL A 52 -9.99 -15.89 5.32
C VAL A 52 -9.89 -15.70 6.83
N PRO A 53 -8.75 -16.00 7.47
CA PRO A 53 -8.56 -15.59 8.87
C PRO A 53 -9.05 -14.16 8.90
N ASP A 54 -9.91 -13.80 9.87
CA ASP A 54 -10.24 -12.38 10.05
C ASP A 54 -8.94 -11.63 9.77
N ASP A 55 -8.93 -10.78 8.74
CA ASP A 55 -7.89 -9.76 8.63
C ASP A 55 -8.06 -9.09 9.98
N THR A 56 -7.26 -9.55 10.95
CA THR A 56 -7.28 -9.05 12.31
C THR A 56 -7.15 -7.57 12.05
N PRO A 57 -8.17 -6.77 12.38
CA PRO A 57 -8.19 -5.39 11.94
C PRO A 57 -6.81 -4.84 12.28
N ASP A 58 -6.09 -4.40 11.24
CA ASP A 58 -4.74 -3.88 11.37
C ASP A 58 -4.90 -2.62 12.24
N ASP A 59 -4.93 -2.81 13.56
CA ASP A 59 -5.30 -1.81 14.57
C ASP A 59 -4.09 -0.92 14.86
N CYS A 60 -3.52 -0.40 13.78
CA CYS A 60 -2.46 0.58 13.81
C CYS A 60 -2.89 1.77 14.67
N SER A 61 -1.95 2.31 15.42
CA SER A 61 -2.16 3.48 16.28
C SER A 61 -1.28 4.63 15.82
N ASP A 62 -1.92 5.79 15.69
CA ASP A 62 -1.24 7.04 15.36
C ASP A 62 -1.18 7.95 16.58
N VAL A 63 -0.03 8.61 16.77
CA VAL A 63 0.18 9.62 17.80
C VAL A 63 0.66 10.91 17.14
N LEU A 64 -0.12 11.98 17.34
CA LEU A 64 0.22 13.34 16.91
C LEU A 64 0.50 14.20 18.14
N VAL A 65 1.70 14.76 18.24
CA VAL A 65 2.09 15.66 19.34
C VAL A 65 2.50 17.01 18.75
N VAL A 66 1.92 18.08 19.28
CA VAL A 66 2.26 19.45 18.91
C VAL A 66 2.64 20.23 20.16
N ALA A 67 3.77 20.94 20.09
CA ALA A 67 4.30 21.86 21.08
C ALA A 67 4.86 23.11 20.38
N ASP A 68 5.28 24.12 21.14
CA ASP A 68 5.71 25.42 20.59
C ASP A 68 6.89 25.32 19.60
N ASP A 69 7.78 24.35 19.79
CA ASP A 69 8.99 24.13 18.98
C ASP A 69 8.99 22.79 18.24
N MET A 70 7.88 22.04 18.26
CA MET A 70 7.85 20.64 17.82
C MET A 70 6.49 20.22 17.26
N ALA A 71 6.51 19.50 16.15
CA ALA A 71 5.37 18.73 15.65
C ALA A 71 5.84 17.31 15.28
N ILE A 72 5.28 16.30 15.92
CA ILE A 72 5.60 14.88 15.70
C ILE A 72 4.35 14.15 15.26
N ALA A 73 4.49 13.34 14.22
CA ALA A 73 3.57 12.28 13.86
C ALA A 73 4.30 10.94 13.97
N ALA A 74 3.74 10.00 14.73
CA ALA A 74 4.27 8.66 14.93
C ALA A 74 3.18 7.62 14.64
N HIS A 75 3.59 6.48 14.13
CA HIS A 75 2.73 5.38 13.69
C HIS A 75 3.38 4.05 14.06
N ASN A 76 2.63 3.12 14.66
CA ASN A 76 2.99 1.71 14.63
C ASN A 76 2.22 1.02 13.51
N GLU A 77 2.90 0.13 12.80
CA GLU A 77 2.27 -0.72 11.80
C GLU A 77 2.05 -2.10 12.40
N ASP A 78 0.79 -2.46 12.59
CA ASP A 78 0.37 -3.81 12.97
C ASP A 78 -0.07 -4.55 11.71
N ALA A 79 0.50 -5.73 11.45
CA ALA A 79 0.24 -6.47 10.23
C ALA A 79 0.42 -7.98 10.44
N ASN A 80 -0.07 -8.78 9.49
CA ASN A 80 0.09 -10.24 9.52
C ASN A 80 1.58 -10.64 9.54
N VAL A 81 1.94 -11.66 10.34
CA VAL A 81 3.31 -12.21 10.43
C VAL A 81 3.89 -12.65 9.08
N ALA A 82 3.03 -12.98 8.10
CA ALA A 82 3.44 -13.30 6.74
C ALA A 82 4.14 -12.13 6.02
N LEU A 83 4.04 -10.89 6.53
CA LEU A 83 4.68 -9.71 5.97
C LEU A 83 6.09 -9.45 6.52
N VAL A 84 6.55 -10.27 7.48
CA VAL A 84 7.93 -10.19 8.00
C VAL A 84 8.92 -10.45 6.85
N GLY A 85 9.82 -9.49 6.62
CA GLY A 85 10.79 -9.56 5.51
C GLY A 85 10.23 -9.13 4.15
N HIS A 86 8.98 -8.65 4.10
CA HIS A 86 8.30 -8.19 2.89
C HIS A 86 7.87 -6.71 2.98
N THR A 87 8.57 -5.93 3.81
CA THR A 87 8.35 -4.49 3.97
C THR A 87 9.61 -3.71 3.67
N TYR A 88 9.46 -2.50 3.13
CA TYR A 88 10.56 -1.66 2.68
C TYR A 88 10.31 -0.20 3.02
N LEU A 89 11.39 0.53 3.24
CA LEU A 89 11.37 1.99 3.22
C LEU A 89 11.77 2.45 1.82
N ILE A 90 10.84 3.09 1.12
CA ILE A 90 11.05 3.61 -0.22
C ILE A 90 11.32 5.11 -0.12
N GLN A 91 12.43 5.57 -0.68
CA GLN A 91 12.68 6.97 -0.94
C GLN A 91 12.56 7.23 -2.44
N ALA A 92 11.52 7.93 -2.85
CA ALA A 92 11.21 8.19 -4.25
C ALA A 92 11.51 9.64 -4.61
N ASN A 93 12.18 9.84 -5.75
CA ASN A 93 12.41 11.15 -6.35
C ASN A 93 11.56 11.28 -7.62
N LEU A 94 10.66 12.25 -7.63
CA LEU A 94 9.77 12.51 -8.74
C LEU A 94 10.43 13.47 -9.73
N GLY A 95 10.14 13.32 -11.03
CA GLY A 95 10.71 14.17 -12.09
C GLY A 95 10.35 15.66 -11.98
N ASN A 96 9.45 16.05 -11.07
CA ASN A 96 9.12 17.44 -10.76
C ASN A 96 9.96 18.03 -9.61
N GLY A 97 10.99 17.31 -9.15
CA GLY A 97 11.88 17.75 -8.07
C GLY A 97 11.35 17.51 -6.66
N ARG A 98 10.16 16.93 -6.50
CA ARG A 98 9.63 16.53 -5.19
C ARG A 98 10.12 15.13 -4.83
N SER A 99 10.19 14.86 -3.53
CA SER A 99 10.51 13.53 -3.02
C SER A 99 9.54 13.11 -1.92
N PHE A 100 9.42 11.81 -1.72
CA PHE A 100 8.72 11.26 -0.57
C PHE A 100 9.47 10.05 -0.03
N THR A 101 9.27 9.79 1.27
CA THR A 101 9.70 8.57 1.93
C THR A 101 8.46 7.87 2.47
N ALA A 102 8.32 6.57 2.21
CA ALA A 102 7.17 5.80 2.65
C ALA A 102 7.59 4.39 3.06
N TYR A 103 6.95 3.89 4.11
CA TYR A 103 6.93 2.46 4.43
C TYR A 103 5.94 1.78 3.47
N ALA A 104 6.33 0.66 2.88
CA ALA A 104 5.50 -0.04 1.90
C ALA A 104 5.69 -1.56 1.97
N TYR A 105 4.63 -2.29 1.65
CA TYR A 105 4.64 -3.73 1.48
C TYR A 105 5.14 -4.11 0.08
N ALA A 106 5.79 -5.28 -0.04
CA ALA A 106 6.26 -5.81 -1.31
C ALA A 106 5.11 -5.91 -2.32
N GLY A 107 5.26 -5.25 -3.48
CA GLY A 107 4.26 -5.30 -4.56
C GLY A 107 3.09 -4.33 -4.40
N GLU A 108 2.99 -3.64 -3.26
CA GLU A 108 2.05 -2.53 -3.09
C GLU A 108 2.69 -1.20 -3.52
N LEU A 109 1.86 -0.29 -4.03
CA LEU A 109 2.24 1.11 -4.16
C LEU A 109 2.48 1.69 -2.76
N PRO A 110 3.40 2.66 -2.62
CA PRO A 110 3.67 3.33 -1.34
C PRO A 110 2.53 4.31 -0.97
N SER A 111 1.35 3.78 -0.68
CA SER A 111 0.11 4.55 -0.50
C SER A 111 -0.62 4.30 0.83
N CYS A 112 -0.52 3.10 1.40
CA CYS A 112 -1.43 2.65 2.46
C CYS A 112 -0.85 2.82 3.86
N ALA A 113 0.47 2.70 4.00
CA ALA A 113 1.18 2.77 5.27
C ALA A 113 1.80 4.17 5.47
N PHE A 114 2.60 4.32 6.54
CA PHE A 114 3.17 5.61 6.91
C PHE A 114 4.15 6.20 5.88
N GLY A 115 4.05 7.51 5.62
CA GLY A 115 4.99 8.23 4.75
C GLY A 115 4.93 9.75 4.90
N PHE A 116 5.96 10.43 4.40
CA PHE A 116 6.08 11.89 4.40
C PHE A 116 6.79 12.39 3.13
N ASN A 117 6.59 13.66 2.77
CA ASN A 117 7.18 14.28 1.59
C ASN A 117 7.95 15.57 1.92
N SER A 118 8.73 16.04 0.92
CA SER A 118 9.52 17.28 0.95
C SER A 118 8.83 18.43 0.23
#